data_AF-A0A528HY58-F1
#
_entry.id   AF-A0A528HY58-F1
#
_cell.length_a   1.000
_cell.length_b   1.000
_cell.length_c   1.000
_cell.angle_alpha   90.00
_cell.angle_beta   90.00
_cell.angle_gamma   90.00
#
_symmetry.space_group_name_H-M   'P 1'
#
loop_
_entity.id
_entity.type
_entity.pdbx_description
1 polymer ?
#
loop_
_entity_poly.entity_id
_entity_poly.type
_entity_poly.pdbx_seq_one_letter_code
_entity_poly.pdbx_strand_id
1 'polypeptide(L)'
;AHIRLVNPERPPNRWSVSNRPLLVAGSVLFAVFAVSVAANGFSFAEPDSGKKLSAQVDKPITLAFAGDAGQSVVDDSSPTQAPSATEAERQLKLRLEQSGISTLAVQQSPGRLVVSGMIANDKNGAWTETQSWFDQAFGAHITLASNVMVGNAEQAPRLRLQAIWYGERPYVIATDGARYHQGAFTNDGWTVKRIGETELLLTKGGATVALKYP
;
A
#
# COMPACT_ATOMS: atom_id res chain seq x y z
N ALA A 1 31.47 4.43 -61.25
CA ALA A 1 30.77 5.34 -60.30
C ALA A 1 31.79 5.86 -59.29
N HIS A 2 31.92 7.18 -59.15
CA HIS A 2 32.90 7.81 -58.25
C HIS A 2 32.20 8.25 -56.96
N ILE A 3 32.76 7.86 -55.80
CA ILE A 3 32.25 8.23 -54.48
C ILE A 3 32.84 9.61 -54.13
N ARG A 4 31.98 10.61 -53.92
CA ARG A 4 32.33 11.87 -53.24
C ARG A 4 31.84 11.80 -51.80
N LEU A 5 32.77 11.73 -50.85
CA LEU A 5 32.54 12.16 -49.48
C LEU A 5 32.59 13.68 -49.45
N VAL A 6 31.50 14.31 -49.04
CA VAL A 6 31.47 15.74 -48.70
C VAL A 6 30.82 15.87 -47.33
N ASN A 7 31.69 16.06 -46.35
CA ASN A 7 31.38 16.57 -45.02
C ASN A 7 31.39 18.10 -45.11
N PRO A 8 30.35 18.81 -44.65
CA PRO A 8 30.50 20.21 -44.28
C PRO A 8 30.33 20.39 -42.76
N GLU A 9 31.45 20.81 -42.18
CA GLU A 9 31.66 21.76 -41.08
C GLU A 9 30.55 22.03 -40.05
N ARG A 10 30.98 21.87 -38.80
CA ARG A 10 30.29 22.24 -37.56
C ARG A 10 30.52 23.75 -37.30
N PRO A 11 29.48 24.60 -37.18
CA PRO A 11 29.69 25.97 -36.72
C PRO A 11 29.80 26.03 -35.18
N PRO A 12 30.71 26.86 -34.62
CA PRO A 12 30.79 27.11 -33.19
C PRO A 12 29.80 28.24 -32.84
N ASN A 13 28.80 27.98 -31.99
CA ASN A 13 28.03 29.06 -31.37
C ASN A 13 28.49 29.28 -29.93
N ARG A 14 29.25 30.36 -29.74
CA ARG A 14 29.52 31.05 -28.48
C ARG A 14 28.51 32.19 -28.34
N TRP A 15 27.94 32.32 -27.14
CA TRP A 15 27.43 33.52 -26.45
C TRP A 15 26.14 33.16 -25.71
N SER A 16 25.80 33.71 -24.56
CA SER A 16 26.49 34.56 -23.58
C SER A 16 25.60 34.50 -22.34
N VAL A 17 26.24 34.55 -21.17
CA VAL A 17 25.60 34.68 -19.87
C VAL A 17 24.81 35.99 -19.81
N SER A 18 23.63 36.00 -19.20
CA SER A 18 23.22 37.15 -18.38
C SER A 18 22.31 36.73 -17.25
N ASN A 19 22.75 37.12 -16.05
CA ASN A 19 22.08 37.09 -14.77
C ASN A 19 20.77 37.90 -14.78
N ARG A 20 19.81 37.49 -13.93
CA ARG A 20 19.09 38.37 -12.98
C ARG A 20 18.46 37.58 -11.82
N PRO A 21 18.18 38.23 -10.67
CA PRO A 21 18.37 37.67 -9.33
C PRO A 21 17.09 37.47 -8.49
N LEU A 22 17.27 36.82 -7.33
CA LEU A 22 16.56 36.96 -6.05
C LEU A 22 15.03 36.78 -6.01
N LEU A 23 14.55 35.77 -5.27
CA LEU A 23 14.08 35.96 -3.89
C LEU A 23 13.87 34.62 -3.15
N VAL A 24 14.16 34.69 -1.85
CA VAL A 24 14.16 33.64 -0.83
C VAL A 24 12.74 33.39 -0.30
N ALA A 25 12.39 32.12 -0.05
CA ALA A 25 11.53 31.62 1.05
C ALA A 25 11.34 30.10 0.83
N GLY A 26 11.48 29.18 1.79
CA GLY A 26 11.74 29.23 3.21
C GLY A 26 11.70 27.79 3.76
N SER A 27 12.50 27.56 4.79
CA SER A 27 12.28 26.64 5.92
C SER A 27 12.14 25.11 5.71
N VAL A 28 13.27 24.45 5.96
CA VAL A 28 13.51 23.24 6.79
C VAL A 28 12.30 22.58 7.45
N LEU A 29 12.17 21.27 7.25
CA LEU A 29 11.69 20.33 8.28
C LEU A 29 12.48 19.02 8.19
N PHE A 30 13.54 18.92 9.01
CA PHE A 30 14.13 17.66 9.41
C PHE A 30 13.20 17.05 10.48
N ALA A 31 12.56 15.93 10.17
CA ALA A 31 11.97 15.06 11.19
C ALA A 31 12.84 13.81 11.30
N VAL A 32 13.85 13.87 12.16
CA VAL A 32 14.54 12.69 12.69
C VAL A 32 13.60 12.07 13.72
N PHE A 33 12.85 11.03 13.33
CA PHE A 33 12.15 10.21 14.31
C PHE A 33 13.14 9.19 14.87
N ALA A 34 13.65 9.48 16.07
CA ALA A 34 14.27 8.48 16.91
C ALA A 34 13.17 7.50 17.35
N VAL A 35 13.14 6.31 16.75
CA VAL A 35 12.37 5.18 17.29
C VAL A 35 13.14 4.69 18.51
N SER A 36 12.68 5.07 19.70
CA SER A 36 13.05 4.36 20.93
C SER A 36 12.50 2.95 20.84
N VAL A 37 13.38 1.99 20.54
CA VAL A 37 13.11 0.56 20.74
C VAL A 37 13.13 0.31 22.24
N ALA A 38 11.96 0.33 22.88
CA ALA A 38 11.81 -0.30 24.18
C ALA A 38 11.84 -1.81 23.96
N ALA A 39 13.03 -2.38 24.10
CA ALA A 39 13.25 -3.81 24.15
C ALA A 39 12.94 -4.32 25.57
N ASN A 40 12.29 -5.48 25.62
CA ASN A 40 12.21 -6.40 26.76
C ASN A 40 11.31 -5.94 27.93
N GLY A 41 10.43 -6.76 28.48
CA GLY A 41 10.30 -8.19 28.28
C GLY A 41 9.07 -8.75 28.96
N PHE A 42 8.70 -9.93 28.47
CA PHE A 42 7.82 -10.88 29.10
C PHE A 42 8.18 -11.05 30.59
N SER A 43 7.18 -11.03 31.47
CA SER A 43 7.22 -11.78 32.72
C SER A 43 5.92 -12.53 32.88
N PHE A 44 5.94 -13.75 32.33
CA PHE A 44 5.25 -14.89 32.91
C PHE A 44 6.01 -15.27 34.19
N ALA A 45 5.31 -15.42 35.31
CA ALA A 45 5.73 -16.26 36.41
C ALA A 45 4.47 -16.84 37.10
N GLU A 46 4.53 -18.15 37.27
CA GLU A 46 3.52 -19.09 37.79
C GLU A 46 3.28 -18.90 39.33
N PRO A 47 2.30 -19.61 39.94
CA PRO A 47 1.68 -19.29 41.21
C PRO A 47 2.55 -19.75 42.38
N ASP A 48 2.45 -19.04 43.50
CA ASP A 48 2.92 -19.58 44.77
C ASP A 48 1.76 -19.87 45.71
N SER A 49 1.79 -21.11 46.18
CA SER A 49 0.93 -21.67 47.19
C SER A 49 1.49 -21.28 48.55
N GLY A 50 0.71 -20.65 49.42
CA GLY A 50 1.10 -20.61 50.82
C GLY A 50 0.60 -19.42 51.64
N LYS A 51 -0.45 -19.70 52.41
CA LYS A 51 -0.50 -19.41 53.85
C LYS A 51 -0.37 -17.92 54.26
N LYS A 52 -1.53 -17.29 54.49
CA LYS A 52 -1.74 -16.47 55.69
C LYS A 52 -3.10 -16.75 56.31
N LEU A 53 -3.03 -17.45 57.45
CA LEU A 53 -4.04 -17.47 58.50
C LEU A 53 -4.17 -16.06 59.08
N SER A 54 -5.42 -15.64 59.34
CA SER A 54 -5.92 -14.91 60.51
C SER A 54 -7.25 -14.27 60.11
N ALA A 55 -8.37 -14.94 60.34
CA ALA A 55 -9.15 -14.84 61.58
C ALA A 55 -9.88 -13.49 61.71
N GLN A 56 -11.11 -13.45 61.19
CA GLN A 56 -12.22 -12.78 61.86
C GLN A 56 -13.48 -13.63 61.67
N VAL A 57 -13.87 -14.28 62.76
CA VAL A 57 -15.18 -14.85 63.00
C VAL A 57 -16.07 -13.68 63.44
N ASP A 58 -17.18 -13.41 62.75
CA ASP A 58 -18.48 -13.39 63.43
C ASP A 58 -19.68 -13.24 62.46
N LYS A 59 -20.57 -14.23 62.60
CA LYS A 59 -22.02 -14.28 62.26
C LYS A 59 -22.46 -14.58 60.80
N PRO A 60 -23.15 -15.72 60.58
CA PRO A 60 -23.97 -15.91 59.39
C PRO A 60 -25.32 -15.21 59.59
N ILE A 61 -25.58 -14.14 58.83
CA ILE A 61 -26.93 -13.61 58.71
C ILE A 61 -27.60 -14.37 57.55
N THR A 62 -28.33 -15.42 57.92
CA THR A 62 -29.32 -16.08 57.07
C THR A 62 -30.49 -15.12 56.89
N LEU A 63 -30.59 -14.48 55.71
CA LEU A 63 -31.81 -13.82 55.26
C LEU A 63 -32.47 -14.74 54.22
N ALA A 64 -33.44 -15.52 54.68
CA ALA A 64 -34.37 -16.21 53.81
C ALA A 64 -35.40 -15.19 53.30
N PHE A 65 -35.35 -14.83 52.02
CA PHE A 65 -36.44 -14.14 51.35
C PHE A 65 -37.24 -15.18 50.56
N ALA A 66 -38.42 -15.52 51.08
CA ALA A 66 -39.44 -16.21 50.31
C ALA A 66 -40.17 -15.16 49.46
N GLY A 67 -39.90 -15.17 48.16
CA GLY A 67 -40.56 -14.34 47.16
C GLY A 67 -40.72 -15.16 45.89
N ASP A 68 -41.90 -15.77 45.75
CA ASP A 68 -42.37 -16.43 44.54
C ASP A 68 -42.66 -15.41 43.43
N ALA A 69 -42.59 -15.89 42.19
CA ALA A 69 -43.05 -15.29 40.94
C ALA A 69 -42.29 -14.07 40.38
N GLY A 70 -41.49 -14.35 39.34
CA GLY A 70 -41.61 -13.62 38.08
C GLY A 70 -40.74 -12.39 37.91
N GLN A 71 -39.47 -12.60 37.57
CA GLN A 71 -38.81 -11.73 36.60
C GLN A 71 -37.70 -12.51 35.90
N SER A 72 -38.03 -13.04 34.72
CA SER A 72 -37.03 -13.29 33.69
C SER A 72 -36.42 -11.94 33.35
N VAL A 73 -35.34 -11.59 34.04
CA VAL A 73 -34.35 -10.69 33.46
C VAL A 73 -33.82 -11.44 32.25
N VAL A 74 -34.36 -11.08 31.09
CA VAL A 74 -33.76 -11.37 29.80
C VAL A 74 -32.40 -10.70 29.86
N ASP A 75 -31.40 -11.50 30.21
CA ASP A 75 -30.01 -11.14 30.09
C ASP A 75 -29.71 -11.11 28.58
N ASP A 76 -30.12 -10.03 27.91
CA ASP A 76 -29.66 -9.71 26.55
C ASP A 76 -28.27 -9.06 26.60
N SER A 77 -27.44 -9.54 27.52
CA SER A 77 -25.99 -9.34 27.48
C SER A 77 -25.42 -10.39 26.54
N SER A 78 -25.81 -10.36 25.27
CA SER A 78 -24.95 -10.94 24.24
C SER A 78 -23.63 -10.18 24.34
N PRO A 79 -22.51 -10.80 24.74
CA PRO A 79 -21.23 -10.12 24.69
C PRO A 79 -21.09 -9.65 23.25
N THR A 80 -20.91 -8.34 23.06
CA THR A 80 -20.58 -7.78 21.75
C THR A 80 -19.28 -8.45 21.33
N GLN A 81 -19.39 -9.56 20.62
CA GLN A 81 -18.26 -10.40 20.28
C GLN A 81 -17.41 -9.57 19.34
N ALA A 82 -16.16 -9.30 19.75
CA ALA A 82 -15.25 -8.49 18.97
C ALA A 82 -15.24 -9.04 17.52
N PRO A 83 -15.37 -8.17 16.50
CA PRO A 83 -15.46 -8.62 15.13
C PRO A 83 -14.21 -9.44 14.77
N SER A 84 -14.42 -10.66 14.29
CA SER A 84 -13.32 -11.56 13.93
C SER A 84 -12.63 -11.08 12.65
N ALA A 85 -11.32 -11.37 12.51
CA ALA A 85 -10.56 -11.03 11.31
C ALA A 85 -11.18 -11.62 10.03
N THR A 86 -11.77 -12.81 10.14
CA THR A 86 -12.48 -13.49 9.04
C THR A 86 -13.78 -12.80 8.65
N GLU A 87 -14.54 -12.27 9.61
CA GLU A 87 -15.72 -11.45 9.32
C GLU A 87 -15.31 -10.17 8.58
N ALA A 88 -14.31 -9.46 9.12
CA ALA A 88 -13.81 -8.22 8.53
C ALA A 88 -13.30 -8.42 7.11
N GLU A 89 -12.56 -9.51 6.86
CA GLU A 89 -12.09 -9.87 5.51
C GLU A 89 -13.25 -10.11 4.55
N ARG A 90 -14.26 -10.89 4.96
CA ARG A 90 -15.42 -11.19 4.12
C ARG A 90 -16.21 -9.93 3.79
N GLN A 91 -16.46 -9.06 4.76
CA GLN A 91 -17.19 -7.82 4.50
C GLN A 91 -16.39 -6.84 3.63
N LEU A 92 -15.07 -6.77 3.83
CA LEU A 92 -14.19 -5.97 2.98
C LEU A 92 -14.22 -6.46 1.54
N LYS A 93 -14.10 -7.78 1.31
CA LYS A 93 -14.19 -8.37 -0.04
C LYS A 93 -15.55 -8.06 -0.70
N LEU A 94 -16.65 -8.23 0.03
CA LEU A 94 -17.99 -7.93 -0.49
C LEU A 94 -18.13 -6.45 -0.89
N ARG A 95 -17.61 -5.52 -0.07
CA ARG A 95 -17.68 -4.09 -0.37
C ARG A 95 -16.78 -3.69 -1.55
N LEU A 96 -15.62 -4.33 -1.68
CA LEU A 96 -14.75 -4.19 -2.84
C LEU A 96 -15.46 -4.63 -4.14
N GLU A 97 -16.16 -5.75 -4.10
CA GLU A 97 -16.97 -6.22 -5.24
C GLU A 97 -18.13 -5.24 -5.56
N GLN A 98 -18.85 -4.77 -4.54
CA GLN A 98 -19.94 -3.80 -4.70
C GLN A 98 -19.48 -2.44 -5.26
N SER A 99 -18.24 -2.03 -4.97
CA SER A 99 -17.62 -0.83 -5.55
C SER A 99 -17.02 -1.06 -6.94
N GLY A 100 -17.09 -2.30 -7.45
CA GLY A 100 -16.51 -2.70 -8.73
C GLY A 100 -14.99 -2.72 -8.72
N ILE A 101 -14.38 -3.00 -7.57
CA ILE A 101 -12.93 -3.15 -7.38
C ILE A 101 -12.62 -4.64 -7.15
N SER A 102 -12.32 -5.37 -8.23
CA SER A 102 -12.00 -6.80 -8.17
C SER A 102 -10.50 -7.12 -8.28
N THR A 103 -9.68 -6.10 -8.54
CA THR A 103 -8.23 -6.25 -8.79
C THR A 103 -7.39 -6.32 -7.52
N LEU A 104 -7.99 -6.11 -6.35
CA LEU A 104 -7.28 -6.06 -5.07
C LEU A 104 -7.26 -7.42 -4.39
N ALA A 105 -6.07 -7.82 -3.95
CA ALA A 105 -5.88 -8.99 -3.10
C ALA A 105 -6.00 -8.57 -1.63
N VAL A 106 -6.80 -9.32 -0.87
CA VAL A 106 -6.97 -9.14 0.57
C VAL A 106 -6.36 -10.34 1.28
N GLN A 107 -5.49 -10.08 2.25
CA GLN A 107 -4.76 -11.09 3.01
C GLN A 107 -4.90 -10.83 4.51
N GLN A 108 -5.17 -11.88 5.28
CA GLN A 108 -5.13 -11.82 6.74
C GLN A 108 -3.70 -11.84 7.27
N SER A 109 -3.47 -11.03 8.29
CA SER A 109 -2.27 -11.04 9.12
C SER A 109 -2.68 -10.82 10.58
N PRO A 110 -1.85 -11.22 11.57
CA PRO A 110 -2.20 -11.04 12.97
C PRO A 110 -2.56 -9.57 13.29
N GLY A 111 -3.80 -9.33 13.72
CA GLY A 111 -4.32 -7.99 14.08
C GLY A 111 -4.53 -7.00 12.92
N ARG A 112 -4.39 -7.43 11.65
CA ARG A 112 -4.54 -6.54 10.49
C ARG A 112 -4.99 -7.25 9.22
N LEU A 113 -5.63 -6.51 8.35
CA LEU A 113 -5.88 -6.92 6.96
C LEU A 113 -4.95 -6.15 6.04
N VAL A 114 -4.27 -6.87 5.14
CA VAL A 114 -3.43 -6.26 4.11
C VAL A 114 -4.18 -6.31 2.79
N VAL A 115 -4.35 -5.14 2.18
CA VAL A 115 -4.92 -5.01 0.84
C VAL A 115 -3.84 -4.54 -0.10
N SER A 116 -3.65 -5.26 -1.21
CA SER A 116 -2.61 -4.95 -2.19
C SER A 116 -3.13 -5.10 -3.60
N GLY A 117 -2.58 -4.30 -4.51
CA GLY A 117 -2.95 -4.34 -5.93
C GLY A 117 -3.02 -2.96 -6.55
N MET A 118 -3.56 -2.90 -7.75
CA MET A 118 -3.76 -1.65 -8.47
C MET A 118 -5.24 -1.44 -8.78
N ILE A 119 -5.70 -0.21 -8.59
CA ILE A 119 -7.05 0.22 -8.98
C ILE A 119 -6.97 1.29 -10.05
N ALA A 120 -7.95 1.30 -10.95
CA ALA A 120 -8.09 2.35 -11.95
C ALA A 120 -8.32 3.73 -11.30
N ASN A 121 -7.96 4.81 -12.00
CA ASN A 121 -7.98 6.16 -11.42
C ASN A 121 -9.39 6.62 -11.03
N ASP A 122 -10.40 6.21 -11.80
CA ASP A 122 -11.83 6.45 -11.53
C ASP A 122 -12.33 5.72 -10.27
N LYS A 123 -11.63 4.67 -9.82
CA LYS A 123 -11.95 3.89 -8.63
C LYS A 123 -11.31 4.43 -7.35
N ASN A 124 -10.44 5.44 -7.43
CA ASN A 124 -9.78 6.01 -6.26
C ASN A 124 -10.76 6.52 -5.20
N GLY A 125 -11.85 7.18 -5.62
CA GLY A 125 -12.91 7.64 -4.71
C GLY A 125 -13.58 6.48 -3.97
N ALA A 126 -13.97 5.44 -4.70
CA ALA A 126 -14.63 4.27 -4.13
C ALA A 126 -13.71 3.47 -3.18
N TRP A 127 -12.41 3.43 -3.48
CA TRP A 127 -11.41 2.84 -2.59
C TRP A 127 -11.27 3.65 -1.29
N THR A 128 -11.15 4.98 -1.39
CA THR A 128 -11.06 5.86 -0.21
C THR A 128 -12.29 5.74 0.68
N GLU A 129 -13.48 5.66 0.10
CA GLU A 129 -14.73 5.43 0.83
C GLU A 129 -14.76 4.06 1.52
N THR A 130 -14.26 3.02 0.84
CA THR A 130 -14.14 1.68 1.41
C THR A 130 -13.17 1.64 2.58
N GLN A 131 -12.03 2.33 2.50
CA GLN A 131 -11.09 2.46 3.62
C GLN A 131 -11.74 3.18 4.80
N SER A 132 -12.36 4.34 4.56
CA SER A 132 -13.03 5.11 5.62
C SER A 132 -14.10 4.30 6.33
N TRP A 133 -14.90 3.54 5.58
CA TRP A 133 -15.90 2.65 6.18
C TRP A 133 -15.26 1.54 6.99
N PHE A 134 -14.19 0.92 6.50
CA PHE A 134 -13.51 -0.17 7.20
C PHE A 134 -12.94 0.33 8.53
N ASP A 135 -12.29 1.48 8.53
CA ASP A 135 -11.72 2.07 9.75
C ASP A 135 -12.81 2.41 10.78
N GLN A 136 -13.99 2.84 10.33
CA GLN A 136 -15.16 3.07 11.21
C GLN A 136 -15.74 1.77 11.78
N ALA A 137 -15.85 0.71 10.96
CA ALA A 137 -16.50 -0.53 11.36
C ALA A 137 -15.58 -1.47 12.16
N PHE A 138 -14.29 -1.52 11.82
CA PHE A 138 -13.33 -2.50 12.33
C PHE A 138 -12.06 -1.88 12.92
N GLY A 139 -11.77 -0.59 12.67
CA GLY A 139 -10.51 0.05 13.02
C GLY A 139 -10.15 0.06 14.51
N ALA A 140 -11.14 -0.15 15.40
CA ALA A 140 -10.89 -0.31 16.84
C ALA A 140 -10.18 -1.63 17.20
N HIS A 141 -10.30 -2.67 16.36
CA HIS A 141 -9.80 -4.02 16.66
C HIS A 141 -8.87 -4.58 15.56
N ILE A 142 -9.07 -4.16 14.32
CA ILE A 142 -8.37 -4.67 13.14
C ILE A 142 -7.94 -3.48 12.30
N THR A 143 -6.63 -3.37 12.05
CA THR A 143 -6.09 -2.30 11.21
C THR A 143 -6.11 -2.68 9.73
N LEU A 144 -6.43 -1.72 8.86
CA LEU A 144 -6.31 -1.89 7.41
C LEU A 144 -4.97 -1.36 6.92
N ALA A 145 -4.20 -2.25 6.31
CA ALA A 145 -2.95 -1.91 5.66
C ALA A 145 -3.13 -1.82 4.15
N SER A 146 -3.04 -0.59 3.63
CA SER A 146 -3.17 -0.32 2.20
C SER A 146 -1.81 -0.32 1.52
N ASN A 147 -1.61 -1.28 0.62
CA ASN A 147 -0.57 -1.30 -0.40
C ASN A 147 -1.22 -1.17 -1.79
N VAL A 148 -2.23 -0.31 -1.89
CA VAL A 148 -2.99 -0.08 -3.13
C VAL A 148 -2.38 1.05 -3.93
N MET A 149 -2.11 0.78 -5.21
CA MET A 149 -1.64 1.76 -6.17
C MET A 149 -2.80 2.26 -7.02
N VAL A 150 -2.86 3.57 -7.28
CA VAL A 150 -3.85 4.15 -8.20
C VAL A 150 -3.20 4.30 -9.57
N GLY A 151 -3.83 3.73 -10.58
CA GLY A 151 -3.38 3.83 -11.97
C GLY A 151 -4.15 2.91 -12.91
N ASN A 152 -4.25 3.31 -14.17
CA ASN A 152 -4.88 2.46 -15.18
C ASN A 152 -3.85 1.45 -15.70
N ALA A 153 -3.86 0.23 -15.13
CA ALA A 153 -3.09 -0.91 -15.63
C ALA A 153 -3.54 -1.36 -17.03
N GLU A 154 -4.82 -1.16 -17.37
CA GLU A 154 -5.39 -1.51 -18.67
C GLU A 154 -4.99 -0.54 -19.78
N GLN A 155 -4.55 0.67 -19.42
CA GLN A 155 -4.22 1.67 -20.43
C GLN A 155 -2.86 1.35 -21.06
N ALA A 156 -2.90 0.93 -22.32
CA ALA A 156 -1.71 0.56 -23.09
C ALA A 156 -0.58 1.60 -22.91
N PRO A 157 0.68 1.15 -22.76
CA PRO A 157 1.81 2.06 -22.67
C PRO A 157 1.81 3.04 -23.84
N ARG A 158 1.93 4.33 -23.56
CA ARG A 158 2.07 5.36 -24.60
C ARG A 158 3.50 5.51 -25.10
N LEU A 159 4.39 4.64 -24.62
CA LEU A 159 5.78 4.58 -25.01
C LEU A 159 5.89 4.29 -26.52
N ARG A 160 6.31 5.29 -27.28
CA ARG A 160 6.68 5.11 -28.69
C ARG A 160 8.17 4.89 -28.79
N LEU A 161 8.53 3.67 -29.18
CA LEU A 161 9.92 3.25 -29.34
C LEU A 161 10.51 3.92 -30.59
N GLN A 162 11.68 4.53 -30.42
CA GLN A 162 12.48 5.05 -31.54
C GLN A 162 13.64 4.11 -31.86
N ALA A 163 14.35 3.61 -30.85
CA ALA A 163 15.48 2.69 -31.03
C ALA A 163 15.74 1.87 -29.77
N ILE A 164 16.46 0.75 -29.93
CA ILE A 164 16.97 -0.07 -28.83
C ILE A 164 18.48 -0.11 -28.96
N TRP A 165 19.18 0.07 -27.84
CA TRP A 165 20.62 -0.16 -27.72
C TRP A 165 20.88 -1.46 -26.97
N TYR A 166 21.60 -2.39 -27.60
CA TYR A 166 21.88 -3.73 -27.08
C TYR A 166 23.29 -3.91 -26.51
N GLY A 167 23.96 -2.82 -26.13
CA GLY A 167 25.27 -2.91 -25.46
C GLY A 167 25.21 -3.63 -24.11
N GLU A 168 26.32 -3.66 -23.39
CA GLU A 168 26.46 -4.32 -22.06
C GLU A 168 25.31 -3.97 -21.08
N ARG A 169 24.78 -2.74 -21.18
CA ARG A 169 23.62 -2.27 -20.41
C ARG A 169 22.55 -1.81 -21.39
N PRO A 170 21.63 -2.70 -21.80
CA PRO A 170 20.64 -2.35 -22.81
C PRO A 170 19.70 -1.24 -22.32
N TYR A 171 19.23 -0.43 -23.26
CA TYR A 171 18.22 0.59 -23.01
C TYR A 171 17.39 0.87 -24.26
N VAL A 172 16.19 1.39 -24.03
CA VAL A 172 15.30 1.87 -25.10
C VAL A 172 15.37 3.40 -25.18
N ILE A 173 15.27 3.91 -26.40
CA ILE A 173 15.14 5.34 -26.69
C ILE A 173 13.72 5.57 -27.18
N ALA A 174 12.98 6.44 -26.48
CA ALA A 174 11.64 6.84 -26.88
C ALA A 174 11.68 8.01 -27.87
N THR A 175 10.57 8.26 -28.57
CA THR A 175 10.47 9.36 -29.55
C THR A 175 10.63 10.76 -28.96
N ASP A 176 10.50 10.91 -27.64
CA ASP A 176 10.79 12.13 -26.89
C ASP A 176 12.29 12.28 -26.53
N GLY A 177 13.12 11.32 -26.94
CA GLY A 177 14.55 11.26 -26.64
C GLY A 177 14.90 10.65 -25.28
N ALA A 178 13.90 10.31 -24.45
CA ALA A 178 14.13 9.70 -23.15
C ALA A 178 14.75 8.31 -23.29
N ARG A 179 15.66 7.97 -22.36
CA ARG A 179 16.36 6.69 -22.32
C ARG A 179 15.92 5.90 -21.11
N TYR A 180 15.45 4.68 -21.33
CA TYR A 180 14.97 3.81 -20.27
C TYR A 180 15.75 2.51 -20.23
N HIS A 181 16.45 2.29 -19.12
CA HIS A 181 17.07 1.00 -18.79
C HIS A 181 16.04 0.06 -18.16
N GLN A 182 16.38 -1.21 -18.05
CA GLN A 182 15.61 -2.13 -17.21
C GLN A 182 15.50 -1.59 -15.78
N GLY A 183 14.29 -1.65 -15.21
CA GLY A 183 13.92 -1.08 -13.92
C GLY A 183 13.53 0.40 -13.96
N ALA A 184 13.75 1.11 -15.08
CA ALA A 184 13.38 2.53 -15.18
C ALA A 184 11.86 2.70 -15.31
N PHE A 185 11.37 3.82 -14.78
CA PHE A 185 9.99 4.27 -14.96
C PHE A 185 9.88 5.16 -16.20
N THR A 186 8.86 4.90 -17.02
CA THR A 186 8.46 5.75 -18.14
C THR A 186 7.64 6.94 -17.65
N ASN A 187 7.49 7.96 -18.50
CA ASN A 187 6.69 9.16 -18.20
C ASN A 187 5.22 8.86 -17.84
N ASP A 188 4.66 7.74 -18.34
CA ASP A 188 3.31 7.27 -18.05
C ASP A 188 3.24 6.24 -16.90
N GLY A 189 4.33 6.08 -16.16
CA GLY A 189 4.41 5.28 -14.93
C GLY A 189 4.50 3.77 -15.15
N TRP A 190 4.91 3.33 -16.33
CA TRP A 190 5.27 1.92 -16.58
C TRP A 190 6.72 1.67 -16.20
N THR A 191 7.01 0.49 -15.67
CA THR A 191 8.38 0.05 -15.40
C THR A 191 8.88 -0.83 -16.53
N VAL A 192 10.07 -0.56 -17.06
CA VAL A 192 10.74 -1.44 -18.03
C VAL A 192 11.19 -2.72 -17.33
N LYS A 193 10.44 -3.80 -17.47
CA LYS A 193 10.72 -5.09 -16.82
C LYS A 193 11.82 -5.86 -17.54
N ARG A 194 11.83 -5.83 -18.88
CA ARG A 194 12.82 -6.53 -19.72
C ARG A 194 12.90 -5.90 -21.09
N ILE A 195 14.11 -5.74 -21.60
CA ILE A 195 14.39 -5.36 -22.99
C ILE A 195 14.82 -6.65 -23.70
N GLY A 196 13.92 -7.26 -24.47
CA GLY A 196 14.20 -8.46 -25.25
C GLY A 196 14.77 -8.13 -26.64
N GLU A 197 14.85 -9.15 -27.50
CA GLU A 197 15.23 -9.00 -28.92
C GLU A 197 14.04 -8.81 -29.87
N THR A 198 12.82 -9.14 -29.44
CA THR A 198 11.60 -9.04 -30.25
C THR A 198 10.45 -8.31 -29.53
N GLU A 199 10.60 -8.11 -28.22
CA GLU A 199 9.62 -7.43 -27.39
C GLU A 199 10.26 -6.67 -26.24
N LEU A 200 9.54 -5.64 -25.78
CA LEU A 200 9.82 -4.89 -24.58
C LEU A 200 8.72 -5.20 -23.56
N LEU A 201 9.09 -5.78 -22.42
CA LEU A 201 8.14 -6.06 -21.34
C LEU A 201 8.06 -4.87 -20.40
N LEU A 202 6.84 -4.36 -20.23
CA LEU A 202 6.49 -3.25 -19.36
C LEU A 202 5.55 -3.76 -18.27
N THR A 203 5.69 -3.23 -17.06
CA THR A 203 4.77 -3.56 -15.96
C THR A 203 4.28 -2.33 -15.23
N LYS A 204 3.01 -2.36 -14.80
CA LYS A 204 2.39 -1.30 -14.02
C LYS A 204 1.33 -1.95 -13.12
N GLY A 205 1.52 -1.85 -11.80
CA GLY A 205 0.58 -2.39 -10.81
C GLY A 205 0.27 -3.88 -10.95
N GLY A 206 1.28 -4.69 -11.29
CA GLY A 206 1.12 -6.13 -11.49
C GLY A 206 0.70 -6.54 -12.90
N ALA A 207 0.09 -5.65 -13.69
CA ALA A 207 -0.14 -5.92 -15.11
C ALA A 207 1.19 -5.93 -15.87
N THR A 208 1.30 -6.83 -16.84
CA THR A 208 2.46 -6.93 -17.74
C THR A 208 1.98 -6.82 -19.18
N VAL A 209 2.61 -5.93 -19.95
CA VAL A 209 2.34 -5.72 -21.38
C VAL A 209 3.63 -5.94 -22.16
N ALA A 210 3.52 -6.62 -23.29
CA ALA A 210 4.61 -6.80 -24.25
C ALA A 210 4.41 -5.86 -25.44
N LEU A 211 5.34 -4.93 -25.64
CA LEU A 211 5.42 -4.12 -26.86
C LEU A 211 6.32 -4.86 -27.85
N LYS A 212 5.71 -5.47 -28.86
CA LYS A 212 6.44 -6.13 -29.95
C LYS A 212 6.93 -5.10 -30.96
N TYR A 213 8.10 -5.35 -31.53
CA TYR A 213 8.65 -4.58 -32.65
C TYR A 213 8.99 -5.53 -33.81
N PRO A 214 8.95 -5.02 -35.04
CA PRO A 214 9.11 -5.83 -36.25
C PRO A 214 10.50 -6.42 -36.42
#